data_AF-A0A2E2PZY8-F1
#
_entry.id   AF-A0A2E2PZY8-F1
#
_cell.length_a   1.000
_cell.length_b   1.000
_cell.length_c   1.000
_cell.angle_alpha   90.00
_cell.angle_beta   90.00
_cell.angle_gamma   90.00
#
_symmetry.space_group_name_H-M   'P 1'
#
loop_
_entity.id
_entity.type
_entity.pdbx_description
1 polymer ?
#
loop_
_entity_poly.entity_id
_entity_poly.type
_entity_poly.pdbx_seq_one_letter_code
_entity_poly.pdbx_strand_id
1 'polypeptide(L)'
;MRRRIEQRPNHYNAVFATRNGTWHQVGNIERRWRTIRADTGFDWVTPHTFRKTVATLIDRLVDSDTAARVLGHSSDAITKEFYIEKDRTTPDVTHILQSFAGKATTTKSDA
;
A
#
# COMPACT_ATOMS: atom_id res chain seq x y z
N MET A 1 -11.25 -13.17 15.31
CA MET A 1 -11.07 -13.11 16.79
C MET A 1 -10.60 -14.42 17.45
N ARG A 2 -10.23 -15.48 16.71
CA ARG A 2 -9.77 -16.76 17.28
C ARG A 2 -8.54 -16.63 18.21
N ARG A 3 -7.54 -15.84 17.81
CA ARG A 3 -6.30 -15.67 18.58
C ARG A 3 -6.47 -15.04 19.97
N ARG A 4 -7.48 -14.20 20.19
CA ARG A 4 -7.74 -13.59 21.52
C ARG A 4 -8.19 -14.64 22.53
N ILE A 5 -8.98 -15.61 22.08
CA ILE A 5 -9.52 -16.69 22.91
C ILE A 5 -8.40 -17.66 23.31
N GLU A 6 -7.42 -17.86 22.42
CA GLU A 6 -6.26 -18.73 22.64
C GLU A 6 -5.13 -18.06 23.43
N GLN A 7 -5.13 -16.73 23.55
CA GLN A 7 -4.12 -16.04 24.34
C GLN A 7 -4.32 -16.31 25.82
N ARG A 8 -3.22 -16.60 26.52
CA ARG A 8 -3.25 -16.66 27.98
C ARG A 8 -3.71 -15.32 28.53
N PRO A 9 -4.57 -15.31 29.57
CA PRO A 9 -4.94 -14.08 30.25
C PRO A 9 -3.69 -13.29 30.60
N ASN A 10 -3.67 -12.03 30.20
CA ASN A 10 -2.59 -11.11 30.51
C ASN A 10 -3.19 -9.81 31.03
N HIS A 11 -2.44 -9.11 31.87
CA HIS A 11 -2.92 -7.91 32.56
C HIS A 11 -3.42 -6.82 31.59
N TYR A 12 -2.84 -6.74 30.39
CA TYR A 12 -3.17 -5.74 29.38
C TYR A 12 -4.29 -6.15 28.42
N ASN A 13 -4.87 -7.35 28.59
CA ASN A 13 -5.85 -7.94 27.66
C ASN A 13 -5.43 -7.87 26.19
N ALA A 14 -4.12 -7.97 25.94
CA ALA A 14 -3.51 -7.84 24.62
C ALA A 14 -3.81 -9.09 23.78
N VAL A 15 -4.20 -8.88 22.52
CA VAL A 15 -4.42 -9.96 21.54
C VAL A 15 -3.09 -10.59 21.09
N PHE A 16 -2.02 -9.79 21.11
CA PHE A 16 -0.67 -10.24 20.82
C PHE A 16 0.22 -9.80 21.97
N ALA A 17 0.45 -10.71 22.92
CA ALA A 17 1.32 -10.48 24.05
C ALA A 17 2.67 -11.18 23.85
N THR A 18 3.71 -10.63 24.48
CA THR A 18 4.97 -11.34 24.65
C THR A 18 4.76 -12.60 25.50
N ARG A 19 5.79 -13.47 25.56
CA ARG A 19 5.77 -14.65 26.45
C ARG A 19 5.48 -14.30 27.92
N ASN A 20 5.88 -13.10 28.35
CA ASN A 20 5.70 -12.61 29.71
C ASN A 20 4.36 -11.86 29.90
N GLY A 21 3.48 -11.84 28.89
CA GLY A 21 2.18 -11.18 28.97
C GLY A 21 2.21 -9.67 28.79
N THR A 22 3.30 -9.10 28.27
CA THR A 22 3.46 -7.64 28.06
C THR A 22 3.25 -7.25 26.59
N TRP A 23 3.20 -5.95 26.31
CA TRP A 23 3.16 -5.42 24.94
C TRP A 23 4.41 -5.77 24.13
N HIS A 24 4.21 -6.02 22.84
CA HIS A 24 5.32 -6.10 21.90
C HIS A 24 5.88 -4.70 21.60
N GLN A 25 7.18 -4.54 21.78
CA GLN A 25 7.90 -3.36 21.30
C GLN A 25 8.15 -3.48 19.80
N VAL A 26 7.97 -2.38 19.05
CA VAL A 26 8.11 -2.35 17.59
C VAL A 26 9.49 -2.84 17.15
N GLY A 27 10.57 -2.33 17.76
CA GLY A 27 11.93 -2.75 17.43
C GLY A 27 12.20 -4.24 17.65
N ASN A 28 11.52 -4.88 18.61
CA ASN A 28 11.63 -6.33 18.83
C ASN A 28 10.90 -7.14 17.76
N ILE A 29 9.74 -6.66 17.30
CA ILE A 29 9.02 -7.25 16.18
C ILE A 29 9.84 -7.14 14.90
N GLU A 30 10.39 -5.96 14.62
CA GLU A 30 11.24 -5.75 13.44
C GLU A 30 12.50 -6.61 13.47
N ARG A 31 13.14 -6.76 14.64
CA ARG A 31 14.31 -7.65 14.79
C ARG A 31 13.94 -9.09 14.47
N ARG A 32 12.86 -9.60 15.06
CA ARG A 32 12.36 -10.94 14.79
C ARG A 32 11.99 -11.11 13.31
N TRP A 33 11.41 -10.08 12.71
CA TRP A 33 11.02 -10.07 11.31
C TRP A 33 12.21 -10.13 10.36
N ARG A 34 13.34 -9.49 10.69
CA ARG A 34 14.60 -9.67 9.95
C ARG A 34 15.09 -11.12 10.04
N THR A 35 15.08 -11.71 11.24
CA THR A 35 15.46 -13.12 11.43
C THR A 35 14.59 -14.09 10.64
N ILE A 36 13.27 -13.88 10.60
CA ILE A 36 12.34 -14.74 9.86
C ILE A 36 12.64 -14.79 8.36
N ARG A 37 13.28 -13.76 7.80
CA ARG A 37 13.42 -13.60 6.35
C ARG A 37 14.81 -13.73 5.80
N ALA A 38 15.82 -13.82 6.66
CA ALA A 38 17.23 -13.86 6.27
C ALA A 38 17.53 -14.88 5.15
N ASP A 39 16.77 -15.98 5.08
CA ASP A 39 16.98 -17.07 4.10
C ASP A 39 15.84 -17.18 3.06
N THR A 40 15.02 -16.15 2.92
CA THR A 40 13.82 -16.19 2.07
C THR A 40 13.99 -15.51 0.72
N GLY A 41 15.08 -14.76 0.51
CA GLY A 41 15.26 -13.88 -0.66
C GLY A 41 14.39 -12.61 -0.62
N PHE A 42 13.65 -12.38 0.46
CA PHE A 42 12.73 -11.25 0.65
C PHE A 42 13.24 -10.24 1.70
N ASP A 43 14.54 -10.00 1.76
CA ASP A 43 15.16 -9.10 2.74
C ASP A 43 14.64 -7.66 2.63
N TRP A 44 14.29 -7.24 1.41
CA TRP A 44 13.73 -5.93 1.09
C TRP A 44 12.29 -5.73 1.57
N VAL A 45 11.57 -6.82 1.84
CA VAL A 45 10.19 -6.71 2.34
C VAL A 45 10.26 -6.04 3.71
N THR A 46 9.20 -5.35 4.12
CA THR A 46 9.02 -4.83 5.49
C THR A 46 7.55 -4.95 5.87
N PRO A 47 7.16 -4.74 7.14
CA PRO A 47 5.74 -4.61 7.48
C PRO A 47 5.06 -3.50 6.66
N HIS A 48 5.80 -2.45 6.32
CA HIS A 48 5.32 -1.37 5.46
C HIS A 48 5.06 -1.85 4.02
N THR A 49 5.87 -2.77 3.48
CA THR A 49 5.62 -3.39 2.16
C THR A 49 4.25 -4.07 2.13
N PHE A 50 3.90 -4.87 3.14
CA PHE A 50 2.56 -5.48 3.19
C PHE A 50 1.45 -4.44 3.24
N ARG A 51 1.65 -3.35 3.98
CA ARG A 51 0.68 -2.26 4.05
C ARG A 51 0.45 -1.65 2.66
N LYS A 52 1.50 -1.47 1.86
CA LYS A 52 1.38 -1.01 0.46
C LYS A 52 0.69 -2.03 -0.43
N THR A 53 1.04 -3.32 -0.30
CA THR A 53 0.43 -4.40 -1.09
C THR A 53 -1.08 -4.46 -0.87
N VAL A 54 -1.53 -4.43 0.39
CA VAL A 54 -2.97 -4.44 0.73
C VAL A 54 -3.66 -3.18 0.19
N ALA A 55 -3.06 -2.00 0.37
CA ALA A 55 -3.63 -0.75 -0.13
C ALA A 55 -3.80 -0.76 -1.66
N THR A 56 -2.77 -1.21 -2.38
CA THR A 56 -2.77 -1.31 -3.84
C THR A 56 -3.82 -2.31 -4.33
N LEU A 57 -3.97 -3.46 -3.67
CA LEU A 57 -4.99 -4.45 -4.02
C LEU A 57 -6.40 -3.90 -3.83
N ILE A 58 -6.65 -3.19 -2.73
CA ILE A 58 -7.97 -2.58 -2.48
C ILE A 58 -8.24 -1.48 -3.51
N ASP A 59 -7.27 -0.63 -3.82
CA ASP A 59 -7.42 0.44 -4.80
C ASP A 59 -7.77 -0.10 -6.20
N ARG A 60 -7.08 -1.15 -6.65
CA ARG A 60 -7.35 -1.79 -7.95
C ARG A 60 -8.70 -2.49 -8.03
N LEU A 61 -9.22 -3.01 -6.91
CA LEU A 61 -10.45 -3.79 -6.88
C LEU A 61 -11.69 -2.97 -6.48
N VAL A 62 -11.49 -1.86 -5.79
CA VAL A 62 -12.56 -1.03 -5.22
C VAL A 62 -12.28 0.43 -5.55
N ASP A 63 -11.48 1.12 -4.72
CA ASP A 63 -11.06 2.50 -4.91
C ASP A 63 -10.05 2.92 -3.80
N SER A 64 -9.40 4.06 -4.03
CA SER A 64 -8.41 4.65 -3.12
C SER A 64 -8.98 5.11 -1.77
N ASP A 65 -10.25 5.51 -1.75
CA ASP A 65 -10.91 6.07 -0.56
C ASP A 65 -11.20 4.96 0.45
N THR A 66 -11.65 3.80 -0.04
CA THR A 66 -11.82 2.56 0.71
C THR A 66 -10.47 2.04 1.21
N ALA A 67 -9.43 2.08 0.38
CA ALA A 67 -8.08 1.76 0.83
C ALA A 67 -7.66 2.67 1.99
N ALA A 68 -7.88 3.99 1.90
CA ALA A 68 -7.55 4.94 2.95
C ALA A 68 -8.28 4.67 4.26
N ARG A 69 -9.58 4.36 4.19
CA ARG A 69 -10.39 3.97 5.36
C ARG A 69 -9.88 2.71 6.06
N VAL A 70 -9.54 1.67 5.30
CA VAL A 70 -8.95 0.42 5.85
C VAL A 70 -7.62 0.70 6.54
N LEU A 71 -6.82 1.58 5.97
CA LEU A 71 -5.54 1.99 6.55
C LEU A 71 -5.68 2.95 7.73
N GLY A 72 -6.86 3.55 7.94
CA GLY A 72 -7.12 4.54 8.99
C GLY A 72 -6.54 5.92 8.69
N HIS A 73 -6.39 6.29 7.40
CA HIS A 73 -5.97 7.64 7.02
C HIS A 73 -7.19 8.56 6.91
N SER A 74 -7.02 9.83 7.30
CA SER A 74 -8.07 10.86 7.23
C SER A 74 -8.38 11.31 5.79
N SER A 75 -7.47 11.06 4.86
CA SER A 75 -7.61 11.40 3.44
C SER A 75 -6.95 10.33 2.57
N ASP A 76 -7.50 10.14 1.37
CA ASP A 76 -6.96 9.28 0.33
C ASP A 76 -5.66 9.82 -0.30
N ALA A 77 -5.37 11.11 -0.19
CA ALA A 77 -4.17 11.73 -0.75
C ALA A 77 -2.88 11.08 -0.23
N ILE A 78 -2.77 10.85 1.08
CA ILE A 78 -1.61 10.17 1.70
C ILE A 78 -1.55 8.71 1.24
N THR A 79 -2.70 8.06 1.08
CA THR A 79 -2.78 6.67 0.65
C THR A 79 -2.32 6.51 -0.80
N LYS A 80 -2.80 7.38 -1.70
CA LYS A 80 -2.38 7.44 -3.11
C LYS A 80 -0.90 7.68 -3.24
N GLU A 81 -0.35 8.61 -2.46
CA GLU A 81 1.05 8.99 -2.61
C GLU A 81 2.02 7.95 -2.04
N PHE A 82 1.75 7.41 -0.85
CA PHE A 82 2.72 6.59 -0.14
C PHE A 82 2.41 5.08 -0.15
N TYR A 83 1.16 4.68 -0.34
CA TYR A 83 0.72 3.30 -0.12
C TYR A 83 0.19 2.59 -1.37
N ILE A 84 -0.29 3.31 -2.37
CA ILE A 84 -0.77 2.74 -3.63
C ILE A 84 0.35 2.74 -4.67
N GLU A 85 0.57 1.60 -5.31
CA GLU A 85 1.47 1.48 -6.44
C GLU A 85 0.88 2.20 -7.66
N LYS A 86 1.64 3.16 -8.21
CA LYS A 86 1.30 3.83 -9.48
C LYS A 86 1.52 2.85 -10.63
N ASP A 87 0.50 2.66 -11.47
CA ASP A 87 0.64 1.86 -12.68
C ASP A 87 1.70 2.49 -13.58
N ARG A 88 2.67 1.68 -14.03
CA ARG A 88 3.74 2.11 -14.92
C ARG A 88 3.34 1.96 -16.39
N THR A 89 2.24 1.28 -16.66
CA THR A 89 1.69 1.18 -18.01
C THR A 89 0.91 2.45 -18.29
N THR A 90 1.50 3.34 -19.08
CA THR A 90 0.81 4.56 -19.53
C THR A 90 -0.12 4.17 -20.68
N PRO A 91 -1.46 4.37 -20.55
CA PRO A 91 -2.36 4.21 -21.68
C PRO A 91 -1.99 5.22 -22.77
N ASP A 92 -2.03 4.80 -24.05
CA ASP A 92 -1.83 5.74 -25.15
C ASP A 92 -3.02 6.70 -25.26
N VAL A 93 -2.82 7.91 -24.71
CA VAL A 93 -3.80 9.00 -24.72
C VAL A 93 -3.50 10.04 -25.82
N THR A 94 -2.61 9.72 -26.77
CA THR A 94 -2.18 10.66 -27.82
C THR A 94 -3.38 11.21 -28.60
N HIS A 95 -4.36 10.36 -28.92
CA HIS A 95 -5.57 10.80 -29.65
C HIS A 95 -6.40 11.83 -28.87
N ILE A 96 -6.49 11.70 -27.54
CA ILE A 96 -7.20 12.65 -26.67
C ILE A 96 -6.47 13.98 -26.67
N LEU A 97 -5.15 13.95 -26.47
CA LEU A 97 -4.33 15.16 -26.47
C LEU A 97 -4.35 15.87 -27.82
N GLN A 98 -4.35 15.12 -28.92
CA GLN A 98 -4.49 15.66 -30.27
C GLN A 98 -5.85 16.35 -30.50
N SER A 99 -6.94 15.86 -29.88
CA SER A 99 -8.26 16.49 -30.00
C SER A 99 -8.32 17.92 -29.42
N PHE A 100 -7.47 18.22 -28.43
CA PHE A 100 -7.33 19.56 -27.84
C PHE A 100 -6.37 20.49 -28.60
N ALA A 101 -5.51 19.94 -29.47
CA ALA A 101 -4.45 20.71 -30.13
C ALA A 101 -4.95 21.68 -31.23
N GLY A 102 -6.25 21.66 -31.56
CA GLY A 102 -6.81 22.40 -32.68
C GLY A 102 -6.33 21.86 -34.02
N LYS A 103 -7.17 21.89 -35.06
CA LYS A 103 -6.72 21.48 -36.40
C LYS A 103 -5.52 22.34 -36.79
N ALA A 104 -4.34 21.72 -36.93
CA ALA A 104 -3.20 22.37 -37.56
C ALA A 104 -3.67 22.85 -38.93
N THR A 105 -3.76 24.17 -39.10
CA THR A 105 -4.01 24.82 -40.37
C THR A 105 -2.92 24.35 -41.32
N THR A 106 -3.28 23.43 -42.20
CA THR A 106 -2.42 23.01 -43.30
C THR A 106 -2.35 24.19 -44.26
N THR A 107 -1.38 25.08 -44.05
CA THR A 107 -0.99 26.07 -45.05
C THR A 107 -0.33 25.30 -46.18
N LYS A 108 -1.13 24.93 -47.18
CA LYS A 108 -0.65 24.42 -48.45
C LYS A 108 0.02 25.61 -49.16
N SER A 109 1.35 25.58 -49.21
CA SER A 109 2.14 26.51 -50.03
C SER A 109 1.97 26.10 -51.48
N ASP A 110 1.38 26.98 -52.28
CA ASP A 110 1.41 26.91 -53.74
C ASP A 110 2.85 27.01 -54.24
N ALA A 111 3.19 26.14 -55.18
CA ALA A 111 4.22 26.32 -56.21
C ALA A 111 3.85 25.43 -57.40
#